data_AF-A0A8T5UK98-F1
#
_entry.id   AF-A0A8T5UK98-F1
#
_cell.length_a   1.000
_cell.length_b   1.000
_cell.length_c   1.000
_cell.angle_alpha   90.00
_cell.angle_beta   90.00
_cell.angle_gamma   90.00
#
_symmetry.space_group_name_H-M   'P 1'
#
loop_
_entity.id
_entity.type
_entity.pdbx_description
1 polymer ?
#
loop_
_entity_poly.entity_id
_entity_poly.type
_entity_poly.pdbx_seq_one_letter_code
_entity_poly.pdbx_strand_id
1 'polypeptide(L)'
;MEPLLGFLMIFFIGLLSLIGLFMISMKERTLDRILFILIAFATGTILASALFDLVPESIHHLEELNAGGSNIALSLVFTFVIIGFVVFFIIERFIYWFHGHAHEKEDKYVCYETITGDNDLAINKGRNIKSFALLNLIGDGLH
;
A
#
# COMPACT_ATOMS: atom_id res chain seq x y z
N MET A 1 29.19 15.83 -16.42
CA MET A 1 27.77 16.25 -16.51
C MET A 1 26.90 15.48 -15.51
N GLU A 2 27.28 14.28 -15.10
CA GLU A 2 26.66 13.50 -14.00
C GLU A 2 26.27 14.26 -12.71
N PRO A 3 27.13 15.07 -12.06
CA PRO A 3 26.79 15.67 -10.76
C PRO A 3 25.76 16.80 -10.85
N LEU A 4 25.70 17.52 -11.99
CA LEU A 4 24.73 18.58 -12.23
C LEU A 4 23.31 17.98 -12.38
N LEU A 5 23.22 16.85 -13.09
CA LEU A 5 21.97 16.15 -13.33
C LEU A 5 21.41 15.57 -12.03
N GLY A 6 22.27 15.01 -11.18
CA GLY A 6 21.89 14.58 -9.83
C GLY A 6 21.34 15.73 -8.98
N PHE A 7 21.99 16.90 -8.99
CA PHE A 7 21.50 18.06 -8.24
C PHE A 7 20.14 18.56 -8.72
N LEU A 8 19.92 18.56 -10.04
CA LEU A 8 18.64 18.93 -10.64
C LEU A 8 17.52 17.96 -10.24
N MET A 9 17.79 16.66 -10.22
CA MET A 9 16.82 15.65 -9.79
C MET A 9 16.43 15.81 -8.32
N ILE A 10 17.41 15.99 -7.43
CA ILE A 10 17.16 16.18 -5.99
C ILE A 10 16.32 17.45 -5.76
N PHE A 11 16.64 18.54 -6.47
CA PHE A 11 15.86 19.77 -6.40
C PHE A 11 14.41 19.54 -6.88
N PHE A 12 14.23 18.80 -7.98
CA PHE A 12 12.91 18.50 -8.53
C PHE A 12 12.08 17.60 -7.60
N ILE A 13 12.70 16.57 -7.01
CA ILE A 13 12.08 15.70 -6.01
C ILE A 13 11.68 16.51 -4.77
N GLY A 14 12.53 17.46 -4.34
CA GLY A 14 12.20 18.38 -3.26
C GLY A 14 10.98 19.25 -3.54
N LEU A 15 10.85 19.77 -4.77
CA LEU A 15 9.65 20.51 -5.21
C LEU A 15 8.40 19.62 -5.20
N LEU A 16 8.53 18.36 -5.62
CA LEU A 16 7.44 17.38 -5.60
C LEU A 16 6.96 17.12 -4.17
N SER A 17 7.86 17.06 -3.20
CA SER A 17 7.50 16.91 -1.77
C SER A 17 6.65 18.07 -1.25
N LEU A 18 6.75 19.27 -1.85
CA LEU A 18 5.97 20.44 -1.43
C LEU A 18 4.48 20.33 -1.81
N ILE A 19 4.13 19.46 -2.76
CA ILE A 19 2.73 19.17 -3.14
C ILE A 19 1.95 18.60 -1.96
N GLY A 20 2.59 17.81 -1.10
CA GLY A 20 1.98 17.29 0.12
C GLY A 20 1.56 18.40 1.10
N LEU A 21 2.35 19.48 1.19
CA LEU A 21 2.00 20.65 2.01
C LEU A 21 0.75 21.36 1.49
N PHE A 22 0.60 21.46 0.17
CA PHE A 22 -0.58 22.06 -0.44
C PHE A 22 -1.85 21.20 -0.24
N MET A 23 -1.70 19.87 -0.26
CA MET A 23 -2.79 18.93 0.03
C MET A 23 -3.38 19.11 1.43
N ILE A 24 -2.56 19.39 2.44
CA ILE A 24 -3.01 19.61 3.83
C ILE A 24 -3.93 20.84 3.95
N SER A 25 -3.78 21.83 3.08
CA SER A 25 -4.61 23.05 3.08
C SER A 25 -5.99 22.84 2.43
N MET A 26 -6.23 21.71 1.75
CA MET A 26 -7.51 21.42 1.10
C MET A 26 -8.58 20.91 2.07
N LYS A 27 -9.85 21.08 1.67
CA LYS A 27 -11.00 20.54 2.40
C LYS A 27 -11.00 19.00 2.36
N GLU A 28 -11.25 18.38 3.52
CA GLU A 28 -11.25 16.91 3.72
C GLU A 28 -12.02 16.14 2.63
N ARG A 29 -13.24 16.59 2.29
CA ARG A 29 -14.08 15.93 1.27
C ARG A 29 -13.44 15.87 -0.13
N THR A 30 -12.62 16.85 -0.48
CA THR A 30 -11.91 16.88 -1.76
C THR A 30 -10.67 16.00 -1.69
N LEU A 31 -9.98 16.01 -0.55
CA LEU A 31 -8.79 15.20 -0.32
C LEU A 31 -9.12 13.71 -0.39
N ASP A 32 -10.22 13.26 0.23
CA ASP A 32 -10.67 11.86 0.19
C ASP A 32 -10.93 11.36 -1.24
N ARG A 33 -11.55 12.20 -2.08
CA ARG A 33 -11.84 11.84 -3.48
C ARG A 33 -10.56 11.73 -4.30
N ILE A 34 -9.62 12.66 -4.11
CA ILE A 34 -8.33 12.63 -4.81
C ILE A 34 -7.52 11.41 -4.35
N LEU A 35 -7.49 11.14 -3.05
CA LEU A 35 -6.77 10.01 -2.47
C LEU A 35 -7.30 8.69 -3.00
N PHE A 36 -8.62 8.53 -3.10
CA PHE A 36 -9.23 7.34 -3.69
C PHE A 36 -8.75 7.08 -5.14
N ILE A 37 -8.72 8.14 -5.97
CA ILE A 37 -8.25 8.05 -7.36
C ILE A 37 -6.75 7.72 -7.40
N LEU A 38 -5.94 8.36 -6.55
CA LEU A 38 -4.49 8.13 -6.50
C LEU A 38 -4.15 6.70 -6.04
N ILE A 39 -4.85 6.16 -5.03
CA ILE A 39 -4.65 4.79 -4.57
C ILE A 39 -5.04 3.79 -5.67
N ALA A 40 -6.16 4.01 -6.35
CA ALA A 40 -6.59 3.18 -7.46
C ALA A 40 -5.57 3.21 -8.61
N PHE A 41 -5.04 4.39 -8.93
CA PHE A 41 -4.00 4.57 -9.94
C PHE A 41 -2.70 3.86 -9.54
N ALA A 42 -2.19 4.09 -8.33
CA ALA A 42 -0.96 3.49 -7.83
C ALA A 42 -1.04 1.95 -7.82
N THR A 43 -2.14 1.40 -7.31
CA THR A 43 -2.37 -0.05 -7.29
C THR A 43 -2.41 -0.60 -8.72
N GLY A 44 -3.04 0.11 -9.65
CA GLY A 44 -3.05 -0.25 -11.07
C GLY A 44 -1.65 -0.23 -11.71
N THR A 45 -0.83 0.78 -11.43
CA THR A 45 0.54 0.87 -11.96
C THR A 45 1.44 -0.23 -11.38
N ILE A 46 1.35 -0.52 -10.08
CA ILE A 46 2.12 -1.61 -9.45
C ILE A 46 1.73 -2.95 -10.08
N LEU A 47 0.43 -3.20 -10.27
CA LEU A 47 -0.04 -4.43 -10.91
C LEU A 47 0.42 -4.52 -12.36
N ALA A 48 0.34 -3.42 -13.11
CA ALA A 48 0.80 -3.37 -14.50
C ALA A 48 2.30 -3.60 -14.62
N SER A 49 3.13 -2.97 -13.78
CA SER A 49 4.58 -3.18 -13.74
C SER A 49 4.91 -4.63 -13.35
N ALA A 50 4.23 -5.20 -12.36
CA ALA A 50 4.45 -6.59 -12.00
C ALA A 50 4.17 -7.56 -13.16
N LEU A 51 3.08 -7.35 -13.92
CA LEU A 51 2.66 -8.26 -14.99
C LEU A 51 3.38 -8.03 -16.32
N PHE A 52 3.58 -6.78 -16.73
CA PHE A 52 4.11 -6.42 -18.04
C PHE A 52 5.61 -6.15 -18.04
N ASP A 53 6.23 -5.96 -16.88
CA ASP A 53 7.64 -5.65 -16.74
C ASP A 53 8.35 -6.81 -16.03
N LEU A 54 8.06 -7.02 -14.74
CA LEU A 54 8.81 -7.96 -13.90
C LEU A 54 8.66 -9.43 -14.32
N VAL A 55 7.44 -9.88 -14.66
CA VAL A 55 7.20 -11.26 -15.12
C VAL A 55 7.95 -11.56 -16.42
N PRO A 56 7.76 -10.82 -17.53
CA PRO A 56 8.47 -11.12 -18.77
C PRO A 56 9.99 -10.93 -18.64
N GLU A 57 10.47 -9.94 -17.88
CA GLU A 57 11.89 -9.74 -17.61
C GLU A 57 12.50 -10.94 -16.87
N SER A 58 11.80 -11.50 -15.88
CA SER A 58 12.25 -12.70 -15.16
C SER A 58 12.37 -13.94 -16.07
N ILE A 59 11.51 -14.06 -17.08
CA ILE A 59 11.56 -15.15 -18.07
C ILE A 59 12.75 -14.94 -19.00
N HIS A 60 12.98 -13.72 -19.47
CA HIS A 60 14.10 -13.40 -20.36
C HIS A 60 15.45 -13.67 -19.67
N HIS A 61 15.62 -13.26 -18.41
CA HIS A 61 16.81 -13.59 -17.63
C HIS A 61 16.99 -15.10 -17.41
N LEU A 62 15.89 -15.85 -17.24
CA LEU A 62 15.96 -17.30 -17.14
C LEU A 62 16.48 -17.93 -18.44
N GLU A 63 16.04 -17.43 -19.59
CA GLU A 63 16.52 -17.88 -20.90
C GLU A 63 18.02 -17.60 -21.09
N GLU A 64 18.48 -16.41 -20.70
CA GLU A 64 19.91 -16.05 -20.71
C GLU A 64 20.76 -16.99 -19.83
N LEU A 65 20.30 -17.31 -18.62
CA LEU A 65 20.96 -18.26 -17.72
C LEU A 65 20.97 -19.69 -18.27
N ASN A 66 19.89 -20.09 -18.94
CA ASN A 66 19.79 -21.39 -19.58
C ASN A 66 20.70 -21.52 -20.79
N ALA A 67 20.88 -20.45 -21.57
CA ALA A 67 21.90 -20.40 -22.62
C ALA A 67 23.32 -20.56 -22.07
N GLY A 68 23.56 -20.12 -20.82
CA GLY A 68 24.79 -20.36 -20.06
C GLY A 68 24.94 -21.77 -19.45
N GLY A 69 23.99 -22.68 -19.68
CA GLY A 69 24.04 -24.07 -19.21
C GLY A 69 23.36 -24.34 -17.85
N SER A 70 22.62 -23.37 -17.30
CA SER A 70 22.01 -23.51 -15.97
C SER A 70 20.82 -24.47 -15.89
N ASN A 71 20.20 -24.85 -17.03
CA ASN A 71 19.10 -25.82 -17.15
C ASN A 71 17.97 -25.66 -16.09
N ILE A 72 17.56 -24.43 -15.81
CA ILE A 72 16.48 -24.08 -14.87
C ILE A 72 15.12 -24.17 -15.59
N ALA A 73 14.15 -24.83 -14.95
CA ALA A 73 12.79 -24.95 -15.47
C ALA A 73 12.00 -23.63 -15.35
N LEU A 74 11.24 -23.28 -16.40
CA LEU A 74 10.34 -22.11 -16.43
C LEU A 74 9.29 -22.13 -15.30
N SER A 75 8.89 -23.32 -14.84
CA SER A 75 7.93 -23.49 -13.74
C SER A 75 8.38 -22.85 -12.43
N LEU A 76 9.69 -22.65 -12.25
CA LEU A 76 10.27 -22.03 -11.06
C LEU A 76 9.87 -20.56 -10.93
N VAL A 77 9.79 -19.81 -12.04
CA VAL A 77 9.33 -18.40 -12.04
C VAL A 77 7.90 -18.30 -11.51
N PHE A 78 6.98 -19.09 -12.07
CA PHE A 78 5.59 -19.12 -11.62
C PHE A 78 5.44 -19.63 -10.19
N THR A 79 6.31 -20.55 -9.75
CA THR A 79 6.35 -21.00 -8.36
C THR A 79 6.68 -19.85 -7.42
N PHE A 80 7.65 -18.99 -7.75
CA PHE A 80 7.97 -17.80 -6.95
C PHE A 80 6.81 -16.79 -6.93
N VAL A 81 6.13 -16.57 -8.06
CA VAL A 81 4.93 -15.72 -8.10
C VAL A 81 3.85 -16.23 -7.14
N ILE A 82 3.56 -17.53 -7.18
CA ILE A 82 2.57 -18.17 -6.28
C ILE A 82 3.01 -18.05 -4.82
N ILE A 83 4.28 -18.31 -4.51
CA ILE A 83 4.83 -18.14 -3.16
C ILE A 83 4.63 -16.70 -2.69
N GLY A 84 4.89 -15.71 -3.55
CA GLY A 84 4.62 -14.30 -3.25
C GLY A 84 3.16 -14.07 -2.85
N PHE A 85 2.21 -14.53 -3.66
CA PHE A 85 0.78 -14.44 -3.33
C PHE A 85 0.41 -15.14 -2.01
N VAL A 86 0.95 -16.33 -1.75
CA VAL A 86 0.70 -17.08 -0.52
C VAL A 86 1.26 -16.34 0.70
N VAL A 87 2.47 -15.77 0.59
CA VAL A 87 3.07 -14.96 1.67
C VAL A 87 2.22 -13.72 1.95
N PHE A 88 1.83 -12.98 0.91
CA PHE A 88 0.94 -11.81 1.09
C PHE A 88 -0.41 -12.19 1.68
N PHE A 89 -0.98 -13.32 1.27
CA PHE A 89 -2.23 -13.85 1.85
C PHE A 89 -2.08 -14.19 3.33
N ILE A 90 -0.97 -14.80 3.74
CA ILE A 90 -0.70 -15.09 5.16
C ILE A 90 -0.56 -13.78 5.95
N ILE A 91 0.17 -12.80 5.41
CA ILE A 91 0.32 -11.48 6.03
C ILE A 91 -1.04 -10.80 6.20
N GLU A 92 -1.88 -10.80 5.15
CA GLU A 92 -3.24 -10.25 5.20
C GLU A 92 -4.06 -10.93 6.30
N ARG A 93 -4.04 -12.27 6.36
CA ARG A 93 -4.77 -13.03 7.38
C ARG A 93 -4.26 -12.74 8.79
N PHE A 94 -2.96 -12.54 8.95
CA PHE A 94 -2.36 -12.16 10.24
C PHE A 94 -2.79 -10.76 10.66
N ILE A 95 -2.79 -9.79 9.74
CA ILE A 95 -3.27 -8.42 9.99
C ILE A 95 -4.75 -8.44 10.37
N TYR A 96 -5.58 -9.20 9.65
CA TYR A 96 -6.99 -9.37 9.95
C TYR A 96 -7.21 -9.99 11.33
N TRP A 97 -6.44 -11.01 11.70
CA TRP A 97 -6.54 -11.63 13.02
C TRP A 97 -6.13 -10.68 14.14
N PHE A 98 -5.02 -9.95 13.96
CA PHE A 98 -4.55 -8.94 14.91
C PHE A 98 -5.58 -7.81 15.11
N HIS A 99 -6.22 -7.34 14.03
CA HIS A 99 -7.25 -6.32 14.11
C HIS A 99 -8.61 -6.87 14.56
N GLY A 100 -8.95 -8.11 14.24
CA GLY A 100 -10.20 -8.78 14.62
C GLY A 100 -10.34 -8.94 16.13
N HIS A 101 -9.25 -9.24 16.85
CA HIS A 101 -9.28 -9.29 18.31
C HIS A 101 -9.28 -7.91 18.99
N ALA A 102 -9.05 -6.81 18.26
CA ALA A 102 -9.24 -5.46 18.78
C ALA A 102 -10.71 -5.00 18.70
N HIS A 103 -11.54 -5.62 17.85
CA HIS A 103 -12.96 -5.28 17.71
C HIS A 103 -13.89 -6.15 18.57
N GLU A 104 -13.52 -7.40 18.88
CA GLU A 104 -14.40 -8.31 19.63
C GLU A 104 -14.61 -7.92 21.12
N LYS A 105 -13.76 -7.03 21.67
CA LYS A 105 -13.97 -6.47 23.02
C LYS A 105 -14.72 -5.14 23.08
N GLU A 106 -15.01 -4.51 21.94
CA GLU A 106 -15.71 -3.21 21.88
C GLU A 106 -16.95 -3.20 20.97
N ASP A 107 -17.41 -4.33 20.46
CA ASP A 107 -18.71 -4.43 19.78
C ASP A 107 -19.89 -4.52 20.77
N LYS A 108 -20.00 -3.50 21.63
CA LYS A 108 -21.31 -2.96 21.98
C LYS A 108 -21.40 -1.59 21.33
N TYR A 109 -22.44 -1.41 20.52
CA TYR A 109 -22.85 -0.19 19.83
C TYR A 109 -22.05 0.13 18.56
N VAL A 110 -22.56 -0.29 17.40
CA VAL A 110 -23.33 0.61 16.51
C VAL A 110 -24.22 -0.28 15.62
N CYS A 111 -25.45 -0.53 16.08
CA CYS A 111 -26.54 -0.81 15.15
C CYS A 111 -26.98 0.55 14.59
N TYR A 112 -26.95 0.72 13.26
CA TYR A 112 -27.60 1.85 12.63
C TYR A 112 -29.10 1.61 12.68
N GLU A 113 -29.80 2.25 13.60
CA GLU A 113 -31.24 2.41 13.47
C GLU A 113 -31.72 3.68 14.20
N THR A 114 -32.66 4.33 13.53
CA THR A 114 -33.60 5.36 14.01
C THR A 114 -33.16 6.84 13.95
N ILE A 115 -33.87 7.54 13.06
CA ILE A 115 -34.18 8.97 13.06
C ILE A 115 -34.81 9.36 14.41
N THR A 116 -34.24 10.32 15.15
CA THR A 116 -34.93 11.45 15.84
C THR A 116 -34.05 12.03 16.96
N GLY A 117 -34.06 13.37 17.03
CA GLY A 117 -34.16 14.11 18.28
C GLY A 117 -32.99 14.04 19.27
N ASP A 118 -32.23 15.13 19.29
CA ASP A 118 -31.75 15.80 20.51
C ASP A 118 -30.99 14.94 21.54
N ASN A 119 -29.65 15.07 21.52
CA ASN A 119 -28.79 15.29 22.68
C ASN A 119 -27.33 15.03 22.26
N ASP A 120 -26.55 16.10 22.22
CA ASP A 120 -25.10 16.08 22.01
C ASP A 120 -24.41 15.27 23.12
N LEU A 121 -23.99 14.03 22.82
CA LEU A 121 -22.95 13.35 23.58
C LEU A 121 -21.66 13.33 22.75
N ALA A 122 -20.67 14.08 23.24
CA ALA A 122 -19.30 14.04 22.74
C ALA A 122 -18.70 12.66 23.02
N ILE A 123 -18.83 11.74 22.07
CA ILE A 123 -18.10 10.47 22.11
C ILE A 123 -16.66 10.75 21.70
N ASN A 124 -15.81 10.93 22.72
CA ASN A 124 -14.36 10.89 22.58
C ASN A 124 -13.96 9.47 22.16
N LYS A 125 -13.99 9.21 20.85
CA LYS A 125 -13.56 7.96 20.24
C LYS A 125 -12.04 7.98 20.21
N GLY A 126 -11.42 7.54 21.31
CA GLY A 126 -10.01 7.20 21.37
C GLY A 126 -9.71 5.98 20.50
N ARG A 127 -9.81 6.15 19.17
CA ARG A 127 -9.34 5.16 18.19
C ARG A 127 -7.91 4.83 18.56
N ASN A 128 -7.54 3.55 18.65
CA ASN A 128 -6.21 3.15 19.09
C ASN A 128 -5.17 3.56 18.02
N ILE A 129 -4.74 4.83 18.08
CA ILE A 129 -3.84 5.50 17.13
C ILE A 129 -2.52 4.74 17.00
N LYS A 130 -2.14 3.96 18.02
CA LYS A 130 -0.91 3.16 18.04
C LYS A 130 -0.92 2.05 17.00
N SER A 131 -2.03 1.32 16.82
CA SER A 131 -2.11 0.26 15.80
C SER A 131 -2.08 0.82 14.38
N PHE A 132 -2.75 1.97 14.15
CA PHE A 132 -2.77 2.61 12.84
C PHE A 132 -1.41 3.23 12.48
N ALA A 133 -0.75 3.87 13.46
CA ALA A 133 0.59 4.42 13.29
C ALA A 133 1.64 3.33 13.09
N LEU A 134 1.54 2.20 13.80
CA LEU A 134 2.44 1.06 13.62
C LEU A 134 2.29 0.40 12.25
N LEU A 135 1.06 0.24 11.76
CA LEU A 135 0.80 -0.31 10.43
C LEU A 135 1.37 0.59 9.32
N ASN A 136 1.18 1.91 9.45
CA ASN A 136 1.72 2.88 8.50
C ASN A 136 3.26 2.88 8.53
N LEU A 137 3.88 2.79 9.71
CA LEU A 137 5.33 2.74 9.86
C LEU A 137 5.94 1.45 9.28
N ILE A 138 5.28 0.30 9.46
CA ILE A 138 5.70 -0.96 8.84
C ILE A 138 5.56 -0.89 7.32
N GLY A 139 4.48 -0.28 6.83
CA GLY A 139 4.26 -0.04 5.40
C GLY A 139 5.35 0.84 4.79
N ASP A 140 5.64 1.98 5.41
CA ASP A 140 6.69 2.91 4.96
C ASP A 140 8.11 2.33 5.06
N GLY A 141 8.34 1.38 5.98
CA GLY A 141 9.64 0.70 6.12
C GLY A 141 9.87 -0.48 5.16
N LEU A 142 8.82 -0.95 4.49
CA LEU A 142 8.86 -2.03 3.49
C LEU A 142 9.01 -1.49 2.06
N HIS A 143 8.79 -0.20 1.85
CA HIS A 143 8.95 0.52 0.58
C HIS A 143 10.36 1.12 0.47
#